data_AF-A0A9D0VC31-F1
#
_entry.id   AF-A0A9D0VC31-F1
#
_cell.length_a   1.000
_cell.length_b   1.000
_cell.length_c   1.000
_cell.angle_alpha   90.00
_cell.angle_beta   90.00
_cell.angle_gamma   90.00
#
_symmetry.space_group_name_H-M   'P 1'
#
loop_
_entity.id
_entity.type
_entity.pdbx_description
1 polymer ?
#
loop_
_entity_poly.entity_id
_entity_poly.type
_entity_poly.pdbx_seq_one_letter_code
_entity_poly.pdbx_strand_id
1 'polypeptide(L)'
;MLLSCVLLSLIHAFGAFGAPATSPGAPPGAPPAATAPGELCASDFLALLQPNPRRRRAALRRITADFEPSRVPMALEILRFQTQQEVVDQLWRWLVAGTGVELADREAAYEWLMGRDGALPRVPAHRAFWFGWHAAWPETRLAR
;
A
#
# COMPACT_ATOMS: atom_id res chain seq x y z
N MET A 1 -1.08 -32.63 -21.40
CA MET A 1 0.08 -31.75 -21.66
C MET A 1 -0.08 -31.02 -23.01
N LEU A 2 -1.13 -30.21 -23.21
CA LEU A 2 -1.32 -29.41 -24.44
C LEU A 2 -2.16 -28.16 -24.12
N LEU A 3 -1.72 -27.32 -23.19
CA LEU A 3 -2.38 -26.03 -22.92
C LEU A 3 -1.35 -24.98 -22.46
N SER A 4 -0.27 -24.80 -23.23
CA SER A 4 0.85 -23.90 -22.87
C SER A 4 1.29 -22.94 -23.98
N CYS A 5 0.56 -22.79 -25.08
CA CYS A 5 1.09 -22.09 -26.27
C CYS A 5 0.34 -20.84 -26.76
N VAL A 6 -0.67 -20.30 -26.06
CA VAL A 6 -1.48 -19.18 -26.62
C VAL A 6 -1.28 -17.82 -25.94
N LEU A 7 -0.49 -17.72 -24.87
CA LEU A 7 -0.37 -16.47 -24.10
C LEU A 7 0.93 -15.67 -24.33
N LEU A 8 1.53 -15.77 -25.53
CA LEU A 8 2.81 -15.11 -25.85
C LEU A 8 2.77 -14.05 -26.96
N SER A 9 1.58 -13.57 -27.38
CA SER A 9 1.48 -12.69 -28.56
C SER A 9 0.92 -11.27 -28.32
N LEU A 10 0.93 -10.76 -27.08
CA LEU A 10 0.32 -9.44 -26.79
C LEU A 10 1.25 -8.46 -26.04
N ILE A 11 2.52 -8.40 -26.45
CA ILE A 11 3.52 -7.48 -25.86
C ILE A 11 4.00 -6.38 -26.85
N HIS A 12 3.63 -6.40 -28.13
CA HIS A 12 4.30 -5.56 -29.14
C HIS A 12 3.60 -4.25 -29.55
N ALA A 13 2.70 -3.67 -28.74
CA ALA A 13 2.02 -2.43 -29.14
C ALA A 13 1.87 -1.42 -27.99
N PHE A 14 3.01 -0.91 -27.47
CA PHE A 14 3.02 0.39 -26.80
C PHE A 14 4.18 1.21 -27.36
N GLY A 15 3.85 2.02 -28.35
CA GLY A 15 4.76 2.95 -29.01
C GLY A 15 5.12 4.14 -28.12
N ALA A 16 6.36 4.59 -28.32
CA ALA A 16 6.84 5.97 -28.19
C ALA A 16 6.28 6.79 -27.00
N PHE A 17 6.78 6.50 -25.80
CA PHE A 17 6.73 7.45 -24.70
C PHE A 17 7.78 8.54 -24.94
N GLY A 18 7.33 9.80 -24.98
CA GLY A 18 8.19 10.98 -25.17
C GLY A 18 9.28 11.08 -24.10
N ALA A 19 10.43 11.61 -24.51
CA ALA A 19 11.59 11.81 -23.65
C ALA A 19 11.22 12.68 -22.42
N PRO A 20 11.53 12.23 -21.19
CA PRO A 20 11.32 13.05 -20.01
C PRO A 20 12.26 14.25 -20.02
N ALA A 21 11.73 15.43 -19.68
CA ALA A 21 12.53 16.61 -19.39
C ALA A 21 13.53 16.27 -18.28
N THR A 22 14.82 16.36 -18.60
CA THR A 22 15.92 16.20 -17.66
C THR A 22 15.82 17.29 -16.60
N SER A 23 15.30 16.93 -15.43
CA SER A 23 15.48 17.74 -14.22
C SER A 23 16.99 17.87 -13.94
N PRO A 24 17.49 19.08 -13.63
CA PRO A 24 18.90 19.28 -13.34
C PRO A 24 19.32 18.50 -12.09
N GLY A 25 20.10 17.44 -12.32
CA GLY A 25 21.17 16.92 -11.47
C GLY A 25 20.90 16.82 -9.97
N ALA A 26 20.05 15.87 -9.56
CA ALA A 26 20.26 15.24 -8.25
C ALA A 26 21.47 14.29 -8.38
N PRO A 27 22.48 14.36 -7.48
CA PRO A 27 23.67 13.52 -7.58
C PRO A 27 23.29 12.03 -7.55
N PRO A 28 23.74 11.21 -8.52
CA PRO A 28 23.47 9.79 -8.52
C PRO A 28 24.18 9.15 -7.32
N GLY A 29 23.40 8.71 -6.33
CA GLY A 29 23.91 8.00 -5.15
C GLY A 29 23.62 8.64 -3.80
N ALA A 30 22.93 9.79 -3.74
CA ALA A 30 22.44 10.27 -2.44
C ALA A 30 21.39 9.28 -1.90
N PRO A 31 21.63 8.62 -0.75
CA PRO A 31 20.62 7.78 -0.13
C PRO A 31 19.38 8.65 0.12
N PRO A 32 18.16 8.13 -0.09
CA PRO A 32 16.95 8.88 0.19
C PRO A 32 17.05 9.43 1.62
N ALA A 33 16.83 10.74 1.76
CA ALA A 33 16.91 11.44 3.04
C ALA A 33 16.21 10.59 4.11
N ALA A 34 16.94 10.21 5.15
CA ALA A 34 16.40 9.40 6.21
C ALA A 34 15.19 10.14 6.79
N THR A 35 14.01 9.54 6.64
CA THR A 35 12.77 10.04 7.26
C THR A 35 13.04 10.28 8.74
N ALA A 36 12.58 11.42 9.26
CA ALA A 36 12.71 11.71 10.69
C ALA A 36 12.21 10.51 11.51
N PRO A 37 12.93 10.10 12.57
CA PRO A 37 12.51 8.98 13.40
C PRO A 37 11.12 9.28 13.99
N GLY A 38 10.16 8.38 13.73
CA GLY A 38 8.80 8.44 14.28
C GLY A 38 7.68 8.70 13.27
N GLU A 39 7.96 8.99 12.00
CA GLU A 39 6.90 9.15 11.00
C GLU A 39 6.75 7.89 10.12
N LEU A 40 5.74 7.06 10.41
CA LEU A 40 5.36 5.98 9.50
C LEU A 40 4.89 6.54 8.16
N CYS A 41 5.51 6.07 7.10
CA CYS A 41 5.18 6.47 5.74
C CYS A 41 4.51 5.34 4.97
N ALA A 42 3.84 5.66 3.86
CA ALA A 42 3.23 4.65 3.01
C ALA A 42 4.23 3.59 2.50
N SER A 43 5.51 3.96 2.37
CA SER A 43 6.55 3.02 1.93
C SER A 43 6.83 1.89 2.93
N ASP A 44 6.51 2.07 4.21
CA ASP A 44 6.58 1.01 5.22
C ASP A 44 5.51 -0.06 4.96
N PHE A 45 4.28 0.34 4.65
CA PHE A 45 3.21 -0.58 4.29
C PHE A 45 3.50 -1.32 2.98
N LEU A 46 3.97 -0.59 1.95
CA LEU A 46 4.40 -1.21 0.70
C LEU A 46 5.55 -2.21 0.87
N ALA A 47 6.43 -1.99 1.85
CA ALA A 47 7.51 -2.92 2.14
C ALA A 47 7.01 -4.30 2.62
N LEU A 48 5.77 -4.41 3.09
CA LEU A 48 5.15 -5.69 3.44
C LEU A 48 4.88 -6.57 2.20
N LEU A 49 4.61 -5.94 1.04
CA LEU A 49 4.36 -6.62 -0.23
C LEU A 49 5.66 -7.08 -0.93
N GLN A 50 6.81 -6.59 -0.50
CA GLN A 50 8.09 -6.88 -1.14
C GLN A 50 8.58 -8.30 -0.81
N PRO A 51 9.26 -9.03 -1.72
CA PRO A 51 9.73 -10.39 -1.43
C PRO A 51 10.80 -10.45 -0.33
N ASN A 52 11.53 -9.35 -0.08
CA ASN A 52 12.64 -9.31 0.87
C ASN A 52 12.19 -9.42 2.35
N PRO A 53 12.52 -10.53 3.05
CA PRO A 53 12.05 -10.77 4.42
C PRO A 53 12.68 -9.83 5.45
N ARG A 54 13.92 -9.37 5.24
CA ARG A 54 14.58 -8.42 6.15
C ARG A 54 13.88 -7.07 6.12
N ARG A 55 13.57 -6.57 4.91
CA ARG A 55 12.87 -5.30 4.71
C ARG A 55 11.45 -5.37 5.27
N ARG A 56 10.72 -6.45 5.01
CA ARG A 56 9.39 -6.70 5.57
C ARG A 56 9.41 -6.73 7.10
N ARG A 57 10.34 -7.47 7.72
CA ARG A 57 10.45 -7.52 9.18
C ARG A 57 10.78 -6.17 9.80
N ALA A 58 11.64 -5.38 9.16
CA ALA A 58 11.92 -4.02 9.60
C ALA A 58 10.68 -3.11 9.50
N ALA A 59 9.91 -3.23 8.43
CA ALA A 59 8.65 -2.50 8.25
C ALA A 59 7.61 -2.93 9.29
N LEU A 60 7.41 -4.22 9.52
CA LEU A 60 6.50 -4.72 10.57
C LEU A 60 6.83 -4.12 11.93
N ARG A 61 8.11 -4.11 12.34
CA ARG A 61 8.51 -3.52 13.63
C ARG A 61 8.16 -2.04 13.72
N ARG A 62 8.44 -1.27 12.67
CA ARG A 62 8.11 0.17 12.65
C ARG A 62 6.60 0.36 12.72
N ILE A 63 5.85 -0.34 11.87
CA ILE A 63 4.39 -0.23 11.83
C ILE A 63 3.80 -0.61 13.18
N THR A 64 4.25 -1.70 13.82
CA THR A 64 3.80 -2.08 15.17
C THR A 64 4.04 -0.98 16.19
N ALA A 65 5.24 -0.39 16.20
CA ALA A 65 5.64 0.59 17.21
C ALA A 65 4.75 1.84 17.18
N ASP A 66 4.35 2.26 15.98
CA ASP A 66 3.70 3.53 15.76
C ASP A 66 2.29 3.37 15.14
N PHE A 67 1.65 2.19 15.18
CA PHE A 67 0.35 1.97 14.52
C PHE A 67 -0.74 2.84 15.16
N GLU A 68 -1.59 3.46 14.34
CA GLU A 68 -2.68 4.33 14.80
C GLU A 68 -3.97 3.98 14.06
N PRO A 69 -5.16 4.21 14.66
CA PRO A 69 -6.46 3.92 14.02
C PRO A 69 -6.63 4.55 12.64
N SER A 70 -6.04 5.73 12.39
CA SER A 70 -6.09 6.38 11.08
C SER A 70 -5.36 5.61 9.97
N ARG A 71 -4.60 4.56 10.31
CA ARG A 71 -3.88 3.69 9.37
C ARG A 71 -4.64 2.40 9.03
N VAL A 72 -5.80 2.16 9.65
CA VAL A 72 -6.68 1.01 9.36
C VAL A 72 -6.97 0.87 7.85
N PRO A 73 -7.36 1.95 7.12
CA PRO A 73 -7.51 1.90 5.66
C PRO A 73 -6.31 1.30 4.92
N MET A 74 -5.10 1.74 5.25
CA MET A 74 -3.86 1.28 4.62
C MET A 74 -3.59 -0.20 4.93
N ALA A 75 -3.78 -0.61 6.20
CA ALA A 75 -3.59 -1.99 6.60
C ALA A 75 -4.55 -2.93 5.86
N LEU A 76 -5.80 -2.50 5.66
CA LEU A 76 -6.81 -3.24 4.91
C LEU A 76 -6.37 -3.44 3.45
N GLU A 77 -5.91 -2.38 2.77
CA GLU A 77 -5.42 -2.46 1.39
C GLU A 77 -4.25 -3.45 1.26
N ILE A 78 -3.27 -3.41 2.18
CA ILE A 78 -2.16 -4.37 2.15
C ILE A 78 -2.66 -5.80 2.38
N LEU A 79 -3.64 -5.99 3.28
CA LEU A 79 -4.24 -7.29 3.56
C LEU A 79 -4.83 -7.95 2.31
N ARG A 80 -5.35 -7.16 1.35
CA ARG A 80 -5.86 -7.64 0.07
C ARG A 80 -4.82 -8.43 -0.73
N PHE A 81 -3.60 -7.93 -0.76
CA PHE A 81 -2.54 -8.41 -1.64
C PHE A 81 -1.60 -9.39 -0.94
N GLN A 82 -1.80 -9.64 0.36
CA GLN A 82 -0.86 -10.39 1.15
C GLN A 82 -1.20 -11.88 1.22
N THR A 83 -0.20 -12.70 0.93
CA THR A 83 -0.30 -14.17 0.93
C THR A 83 0.47 -14.80 2.09
N GLN A 84 1.36 -14.07 2.75
CA GLN A 84 2.13 -14.57 3.89
C GLN A 84 1.31 -14.50 5.18
N GLN A 85 1.01 -15.67 5.75
CA GLN A 85 0.11 -15.79 6.90
C GLN A 85 0.58 -14.97 8.11
N GLU A 86 1.88 -14.94 8.41
CA GLU A 86 2.45 -14.13 9.50
C GLU A 86 2.08 -12.64 9.38
N VAL A 87 2.13 -12.10 8.15
CA VAL A 87 1.80 -10.69 7.89
C VAL A 87 0.29 -10.48 7.95
N VAL A 88 -0.49 -11.42 7.43
CA VAL A 88 -1.95 -11.42 7.48
C VAL A 88 -2.44 -11.37 8.92
N ASP A 89 -1.94 -12.25 9.78
CA ASP A 89 -2.32 -12.31 11.19
C ASP A 89 -1.94 -11.04 11.94
N GLN A 90 -0.79 -10.45 11.62
CA GLN A 90 -0.36 -9.19 12.22
C GLN A 90 -1.23 -8.00 11.77
N LEU A 91 -1.54 -7.89 10.48
CA LEU A 91 -2.46 -6.88 9.94
C LEU A 91 -3.85 -7.04 10.56
N TRP A 92 -4.34 -8.28 10.68
CA TRP A 92 -5.62 -8.57 11.31
C TRP A 92 -5.69 -8.11 12.76
N ARG A 93 -4.65 -8.39 13.56
CA ARG A 93 -4.55 -7.90 14.95
C ARG A 93 -4.59 -6.37 15.02
N TRP A 94 -3.90 -5.68 14.13
CA TRP A 94 -3.94 -4.21 14.09
C TRP A 94 -5.31 -3.68 13.67
N LEU A 95 -6.00 -4.35 12.75
CA LEU A 95 -7.37 -3.99 12.37
C LEU A 95 -8.31 -4.12 13.57
N VAL A 96 -8.38 -5.28 14.22
CA VAL A 96 -9.24 -5.49 15.39
C VAL A 96 -8.92 -4.51 16.52
N ALA A 97 -7.62 -4.30 16.82
CA ALA A 97 -7.21 -3.36 17.85
C ALA A 97 -7.53 -1.89 17.49
N GLY A 98 -7.36 -1.51 16.22
CA GLY A 98 -7.58 -0.15 15.73
C GLY A 98 -9.05 0.21 15.53
N THR A 99 -9.92 -0.77 15.30
CA THR A 99 -11.37 -0.56 15.10
C THR A 99 -12.18 -0.82 16.37
N GLY A 100 -11.70 -1.69 17.26
CA GLY A 100 -12.48 -2.16 18.41
C GLY A 100 -13.65 -3.07 18.02
N VAL A 101 -13.71 -3.52 16.77
CA VAL A 101 -14.81 -4.32 16.22
C VAL A 101 -14.32 -5.75 16.02
N GLU A 102 -15.13 -6.71 16.45
CA GLU A 102 -14.93 -8.11 16.09
C GLU A 102 -15.30 -8.30 14.62
N LEU A 103 -14.28 -8.50 13.79
CA LEU A 103 -14.43 -8.79 12.37
C LEU A 103 -14.35 -10.32 12.21
N ALA A 104 -15.29 -10.91 11.47
CA ALA A 104 -15.33 -12.36 11.28
C ALA A 104 -14.28 -12.84 10.27
N ASP A 105 -14.15 -12.11 9.17
CA ASP A 105 -13.23 -12.40 8.08
C ASP A 105 -12.88 -11.14 7.27
N ARG A 106 -12.02 -11.31 6.25
CA ARG A 106 -11.56 -10.20 5.42
C ARG A 106 -12.72 -9.45 4.75
N GLU A 107 -13.74 -10.15 4.27
CA GLU A 107 -14.87 -9.54 3.57
C GLU A 107 -15.66 -8.65 4.54
N ALA A 108 -15.95 -9.17 5.74
CA ALA A 108 -16.58 -8.40 6.80
C ALA A 108 -15.79 -7.14 7.18
N ALA A 109 -14.45 -7.19 7.12
CA ALA A 109 -13.60 -6.03 7.35
C ALA A 109 -13.73 -4.97 6.24
N TYR A 110 -13.85 -5.39 4.97
CA TYR A 110 -14.12 -4.47 3.85
C TYR A 110 -15.51 -3.87 3.93
N GLU A 111 -16.53 -4.68 4.17
CA GLU A 111 -17.91 -4.20 4.35
C GLU A 111 -17.99 -3.20 5.50
N TRP A 112 -17.33 -3.49 6.63
CA TRP A 112 -17.25 -2.57 7.75
C TRP A 112 -16.59 -1.25 7.36
N LEU A 113 -15.45 -1.29 6.65
CA LEU A 113 -14.75 -0.09 6.22
C LEU A 113 -15.64 0.75 5.29
N MET A 114 -16.29 0.13 4.32
CA MET A 114 -17.16 0.81 3.35
C MET A 114 -18.49 1.27 3.97
N GLY A 115 -18.80 0.82 5.19
CA GLY A 115 -20.07 1.03 5.88
C GLY A 115 -21.15 0.10 5.33
N ARG A 116 -22.06 -0.36 6.21
CA ARG A 116 -23.23 -1.16 5.82
C ARG A 116 -24.09 -0.51 4.72
N ASP A 117 -24.05 0.82 4.64
CA ASP A 117 -24.81 1.64 3.69
C ASP A 117 -23.92 2.31 2.62
N GLY A 118 -22.62 1.99 2.54
CA GLY A 118 -21.67 2.63 1.63
C GLY A 118 -21.19 4.04 2.06
N ALA A 119 -21.53 4.49 3.26
CA ALA A 119 -21.17 5.81 3.79
C ALA A 119 -19.88 5.74 4.62
N LEU A 120 -18.73 5.92 3.97
CA LEU A 120 -17.46 6.15 4.66
C LEU A 120 -17.57 7.42 5.54
N PRO A 121 -17.14 7.38 6.83
CA PRO A 121 -16.87 8.60 7.57
C PRO A 121 -15.94 9.48 6.73
N ARG A 122 -16.25 10.78 6.57
CA ARG A 122 -15.41 11.69 5.78
C ARG A 122 -13.99 11.69 6.35
N VAL A 123 -13.11 10.92 5.73
CA VAL A 123 -11.67 10.96 5.99
C VAL A 123 -11.13 12.18 5.26
N PRO A 124 -10.32 13.04 5.89
CA PRO A 124 -9.69 14.16 5.20
C PRO A 124 -9.00 13.69 3.92
N ALA A 125 -9.15 14.42 2.82
CA ALA A 125 -8.72 14.00 1.48
C ALA A 125 -7.23 13.58 1.41
N HIS A 126 -6.37 14.20 2.22
CA HIS A 126 -4.95 13.82 2.34
C HIS A 126 -4.72 12.41 2.91
N ARG A 127 -5.74 11.79 3.51
CA ARG A 127 -5.74 10.42 4.07
C ARG A 127 -6.50 9.42 3.19
N ALA A 128 -7.45 9.89 2.38
CA ALA A 128 -8.20 9.07 1.42
C ALA A 128 -7.39 8.69 0.16
N PHE A 129 -6.19 9.27 0.04
CA PHE A 129 -5.27 9.21 -1.11
C PHE A 129 -4.98 7.80 -1.67
N TRP A 130 -5.15 6.73 -0.88
CA TRP A 130 -4.73 5.38 -1.25
C TRP A 130 -5.78 4.51 -1.95
N PHE A 131 -7.06 4.85 -1.95
CA PHE A 131 -8.09 3.97 -2.52
C PHE A 131 -8.14 3.96 -4.06
N GLY A 132 -7.34 4.77 -4.77
CA GLY A 132 -7.33 4.73 -6.24
C GLY A 132 -6.25 5.51 -6.99
N TRP A 133 -5.46 6.37 -6.33
CA TRP A 133 -4.68 7.40 -7.05
C TRP A 133 -3.31 6.94 -7.59
N HIS A 134 -2.48 6.23 -6.83
CA HIS A 134 -1.14 5.81 -7.32
C HIS A 134 -1.22 4.79 -8.48
N ALA A 135 -2.27 3.97 -8.51
CA ALA A 135 -2.49 3.05 -9.62
C ALA A 135 -2.89 3.76 -10.92
N ALA A 136 -3.43 4.99 -10.85
CA ALA A 136 -3.97 5.71 -11.99
C ALA A 136 -3.09 6.89 -12.47
N TRP A 137 -2.35 7.59 -11.59
CA TRP A 137 -1.52 8.75 -11.99
C TRP A 137 -0.22 8.89 -11.16
N PRO A 138 0.88 8.22 -11.56
CA PRO A 138 2.15 8.23 -10.83
C PRO A 138 2.83 9.62 -10.78
N GLU A 139 2.44 10.53 -11.67
CA GLU A 139 3.02 11.88 -11.81
C GLU A 139 2.50 12.89 -10.77
N THR A 140 1.49 12.54 -9.97
CA THR A 140 0.78 13.53 -9.14
C THR A 140 1.54 13.85 -7.86
N ARG A 141 1.89 15.12 -7.64
CA ARG A 141 2.41 15.63 -6.37
C ARG A 141 1.28 16.28 -5.55
N LEU A 142 1.25 15.97 -4.25
CA LEU A 142 0.38 16.66 -3.29
C LEU A 142 0.76 18.14 -3.22
N ALA A 143 -0.18 19.03 -3.53
CA ALA A 143 -0.04 20.45 -3.26
C ALA A 143 -0.08 20.68 -1.75
N ARG A 144 0.90 21.44 -1.24
CA ARG A 144 0.99 21.86 0.16
C ARG A 144 0.00 22.97 0.48
#